data_AF-A0A958MEV0-F1
#
_entry.id   AF-A0A958MEV0-F1
#
_cell.length_a   1.000
_cell.length_b   1.000
_cell.length_c   1.000
_cell.angle_alpha   90.00
_cell.angle_beta   90.00
_cell.angle_gamma   90.00
#
_symmetry.space_group_name_H-M   'P 1'
#
loop_
_entity.id
_entity.type
_entity.pdbx_description
1 polymer ?
#
loop_
_entity_poly.entity_id
_entity_poly.type
_entity_poly.pdbx_seq_one_letter_code
_entity_poly.pdbx_strand_id
1 'polypeptide(L)'
;MSEAKKLKVALKEIGSGNDVEAYAKLRTSKTSTEIQLSNHLEGLLKDGLSIDGAAEETGKSVLSYGHTILAAVVYEKYDTANAELEILLELRQDYPEFGHKAGQYIQHAKSLIKAIKAKRSIGKLPSVSRAKQKELINALGFHFKELRLCLINIEKIERHIRREDMSSTRWFVLTVYWSLFAVFLTAMLLYVLPDTLRSFYTLIVYYLDVGLKWVAHYFWPF
;
A
#
# COMPACT_ATOMS: atom_id res chain seq x y z
N MET A 1 44.42 -31.51 -18.32
CA MET A 1 44.87 -31.55 -16.90
C MET A 1 43.82 -30.81 -16.08
N SER A 2 42.92 -31.56 -15.45
CA SER A 2 41.59 -31.11 -14.98
C SER A 2 41.65 -30.25 -13.71
N GLU A 3 40.83 -29.21 -13.64
CA GLU A 3 40.63 -28.31 -12.48
C GLU A 3 40.43 -29.04 -11.15
N ALA A 4 39.91 -30.27 -11.18
CA ALA A 4 39.77 -31.13 -10.01
C ALA A 4 41.11 -31.42 -9.30
N LYS A 5 42.23 -31.40 -10.03
CA LYS A 5 43.57 -31.57 -9.46
C LYS A 5 44.09 -30.29 -8.81
N LYS A 6 43.74 -29.11 -9.35
CA LYS A 6 44.10 -27.80 -8.74
C LYS A 6 43.32 -27.57 -7.43
N LEU A 7 42.05 -27.94 -7.40
CA LEU A 7 41.20 -27.88 -6.20
C LEU A 7 41.70 -28.80 -5.08
N LYS A 8 42.16 -30.02 -5.40
CA LYS A 8 42.72 -30.95 -4.41
C LYS A 8 44.07 -30.51 -3.84
N VAL A 9 44.85 -29.73 -4.58
CA VAL A 9 46.12 -29.16 -4.10
C VAL A 9 45.87 -27.95 -3.20
N ALA A 10 44.93 -27.07 -3.58
CA ALA A 10 44.52 -25.94 -2.73
C ALA A 10 43.87 -26.38 -1.40
N LEU A 11 43.12 -27.48 -1.41
CA LEU A 11 42.54 -28.09 -0.19
C LEU A 11 43.56 -28.81 0.69
N LYS A 12 44.77 -29.08 0.20
CA LYS A 12 45.82 -29.75 0.98
C LYS A 12 46.75 -28.77 1.70
N GLU A 13 46.74 -27.49 1.30
CA GLU A 13 47.51 -26.41 1.97
C GLU A 13 46.74 -25.70 3.09
N ILE A 14 45.42 -25.89 3.16
CA ILE A 14 44.60 -25.38 4.28
C ILE A 14 44.57 -26.48 5.34
N GLY A 15 45.25 -26.22 6.45
CA GLY A 15 45.54 -27.18 7.51
C GLY A 15 44.33 -27.89 8.12
N SER A 16 44.64 -29.04 8.73
CA SER A 16 43.91 -29.86 9.70
C SER A 16 42.39 -29.62 9.82
N GLY A 17 41.61 -30.66 9.53
CA GLY A 17 40.14 -30.68 9.49
C GLY A 17 39.37 -30.21 10.72
N ASN A 18 40.03 -29.81 11.82
CA ASN A 18 39.37 -29.16 12.96
C ASN A 18 38.97 -27.71 12.68
N ASP A 19 39.71 -26.97 11.86
CA ASP A 19 39.44 -25.54 11.63
C ASP A 19 38.25 -25.37 10.69
N VAL A 20 38.14 -26.19 9.64
CA VAL A 20 37.01 -26.16 8.69
C VAL A 20 35.69 -26.53 9.37
N GLU A 21 35.72 -27.46 10.33
CA GLU A 21 34.55 -27.85 11.12
C GLU A 21 34.16 -26.78 12.14
N ALA A 22 35.15 -26.08 12.73
CA ALA A 22 34.91 -24.90 13.55
C ALA A 22 34.31 -23.74 12.74
N TYR A 23 34.83 -23.47 11.52
CA TYR A 23 34.28 -22.49 10.60
C TYR A 23 32.87 -22.85 10.10
N ALA A 24 32.59 -24.14 9.86
CA ALA A 24 31.25 -24.62 9.50
C ALA A 24 30.26 -24.50 10.66
N LYS A 25 30.66 -24.84 11.90
CA LYS A 25 29.84 -24.65 13.12
C LYS A 25 29.59 -23.17 13.43
N LEU A 26 30.55 -22.28 13.15
CA LEU A 26 30.39 -20.82 13.23
C LEU A 26 29.40 -20.27 12.21
N ARG A 27 29.21 -20.95 11.06
CA ARG A 27 28.29 -20.55 9.99
C ARG A 27 26.85 -21.05 10.21
N THR A 28 26.66 -22.14 10.96
CA THR A 28 25.33 -22.69 11.31
C THR A 28 24.78 -22.16 12.63
N SER A 29 25.65 -21.64 13.49
CA SER A 29 25.27 -20.88 14.68
C SER A 29 24.87 -19.47 14.25
N LYS A 30 23.57 -19.14 14.26
CA LYS A 30 23.11 -17.75 14.19
C LYS A 30 23.96 -16.96 15.18
N THR A 31 24.80 -16.06 14.67
CA THR A 31 25.71 -15.30 15.54
C THR A 31 24.86 -14.55 16.58
N SER A 32 25.32 -14.43 17.83
CA SER A 32 24.56 -13.77 18.91
C SER A 32 23.98 -12.39 18.49
N THR A 33 24.68 -11.72 17.57
CA THR A 33 24.29 -10.49 16.90
C THR A 33 23.12 -10.63 15.92
N GLU A 34 23.05 -11.71 15.14
CA GLU A 34 21.89 -12.02 14.28
C GLU A 34 20.63 -12.32 15.10
N ILE A 35 20.79 -13.00 16.25
CA ILE A 35 19.69 -13.27 17.18
C ILE A 35 19.20 -11.95 17.78
N GLN A 36 20.09 -11.09 18.26
CA GLN A 36 19.73 -9.78 18.79
C GLN A 36 19.03 -8.90 17.76
N LEU A 37 19.50 -8.89 16.50
CA LEU A 37 18.95 -8.07 15.43
C LEU A 37 17.57 -8.57 14.97
N SER A 38 17.39 -9.89 14.90
CA SER A 38 16.09 -10.51 14.61
C SER A 38 15.09 -10.24 15.74
N ASN A 39 15.50 -10.45 17.00
CA ASN A 39 14.65 -10.19 18.17
C ASN A 39 14.27 -8.71 18.30
N HIS A 40 15.17 -7.79 17.95
CA HIS A 40 14.87 -6.36 17.96
C HIS A 40 13.83 -5.99 16.90
N LEU A 41 13.96 -6.54 15.68
CA LEU A 41 12.98 -6.33 14.61
C LEU A 41 11.63 -6.98 14.93
N GLU A 42 11.62 -8.18 15.51
CA GLU A 42 10.41 -8.83 15.99
C GLU A 42 9.75 -8.03 17.12
N GLY A 43 10.55 -7.43 18.00
CA GLY A 43 10.09 -6.47 19.01
C GLY A 43 9.42 -5.26 18.36
N LEU A 44 10.05 -4.62 17.38
CA LEU A 44 9.47 -3.49 16.64
C LEU A 44 8.19 -3.87 15.88
N LEU A 45 8.11 -5.09 15.35
CA LEU A 45 6.91 -5.62 14.71
C LEU A 45 5.79 -5.81 15.74
N LYS A 46 6.09 -6.39 16.90
CA LYS A 46 5.14 -6.65 17.99
C LYS A 46 4.67 -5.37 18.68
N ASP A 47 5.56 -4.40 18.88
CA ASP A 47 5.23 -3.07 19.37
C ASP A 47 4.33 -2.34 18.37
N GLY A 48 4.58 -2.54 17.07
CA GLY A 48 3.70 -2.07 16.01
C GLY A 48 2.30 -2.67 16.12
N LEU A 49 2.21 -4.00 16.21
CA LEU A 49 0.96 -4.75 16.38
C LEU A 49 0.17 -4.35 17.64
N SER A 50 0.87 -4.05 18.74
CA SER A 50 0.22 -3.71 20.02
C SER A 50 -0.41 -2.31 19.99
N ILE A 51 0.23 -1.35 19.30
CA ILE A 51 -0.35 -0.02 19.04
C ILE A 51 -1.56 -0.13 18.09
N ASP A 52 -1.52 -1.09 17.17
CA ASP A 52 -2.59 -1.31 16.19
C ASP A 52 -3.81 -2.05 16.80
N GLY A 53 -3.61 -2.94 17.79
CA GLY A 53 -4.70 -3.57 18.55
C GLY A 53 -5.50 -2.59 19.43
N ALA A 54 -4.87 -1.52 19.92
CA ALA A 54 -5.58 -0.44 20.61
C ALA A 54 -6.37 0.46 19.63
N ALA A 55 -6.00 0.49 18.35
CA ALA A 55 -6.75 1.23 17.31
C ALA A 55 -7.98 0.46 16.81
N GLU A 56 -8.04 -0.86 17.05
CA GLU A 56 -9.14 -1.74 16.64
C GLU A 56 -10.46 -1.39 17.34
N GLU A 57 -10.41 -0.90 18.59
CA GLU A 57 -11.59 -0.38 19.30
C GLU A 57 -12.18 0.91 18.67
N THR A 58 -11.47 1.55 17.73
CA THR A 58 -11.94 2.78 17.05
C THR A 58 -12.30 2.59 15.57
N GLY A 59 -12.38 1.34 15.07
CA GLY A 59 -12.78 1.06 13.69
C GLY A 59 -11.77 1.53 12.63
N LYS A 60 -10.54 1.88 13.03
CA LYS A 60 -9.45 2.27 12.14
C LYS A 60 -8.73 1.01 11.66
N SER A 61 -8.98 0.66 10.41
CA SER A 61 -8.50 -0.57 9.78
C SER A 61 -7.01 -0.87 10.02
N VAL A 62 -6.80 -2.10 10.50
CA VAL A 62 -5.56 -2.87 10.59
C VAL A 62 -4.81 -2.83 9.24
N LEU A 63 -3.48 -2.66 9.31
CA LEU A 63 -2.53 -2.70 8.20
C LEU A 63 -2.52 -4.09 7.53
N SER A 64 -3.48 -4.37 6.64
CA SER A 64 -3.63 -5.72 6.06
C SER A 64 -2.44 -6.09 5.17
N TYR A 65 -2.00 -5.18 4.28
CA TYR A 65 -0.87 -5.42 3.38
C TYR A 65 0.46 -4.99 4.01
N GLY A 66 0.43 -3.92 4.82
CA GLY A 66 1.61 -3.44 5.51
C GLY A 66 2.23 -4.52 6.41
N HIS A 67 1.40 -5.33 7.09
CA HIS A 67 1.88 -6.40 7.97
C HIS A 67 2.62 -7.49 7.20
N THR A 68 2.10 -7.94 6.05
CA THR A 68 2.73 -8.99 5.24
C THR A 68 4.10 -8.55 4.71
N ILE A 69 4.21 -7.30 4.25
CA ILE A 69 5.47 -6.73 3.75
C ILE A 69 6.48 -6.57 4.89
N LEU A 70 6.06 -6.04 6.04
CA LEU A 70 6.93 -5.90 7.21
C LEU A 70 7.42 -7.25 7.70
N ALA A 71 6.53 -8.25 7.80
CA ALA A 71 6.90 -9.62 8.17
C ALA A 71 7.90 -10.22 7.19
N ALA A 72 7.69 -10.07 5.87
CA ALA A 72 8.61 -10.54 4.85
C ALA A 72 10.01 -9.91 5.01
N VAL A 73 10.10 -8.63 5.35
CA VAL A 73 11.37 -7.93 5.62
C VAL A 73 12.07 -8.45 6.89
N VAL A 74 11.31 -8.74 7.96
CA VAL A 74 11.85 -9.34 9.19
C VAL A 74 12.44 -10.72 8.93
N TYR A 75 11.73 -11.56 8.16
CA TYR A 75 12.16 -12.91 7.78
C TYR A 75 13.17 -12.98 6.62
N GLU A 76 13.79 -11.85 6.24
CA GLU A 76 14.77 -11.76 5.14
C GLU A 76 14.22 -12.16 3.75
N LYS A 77 12.90 -12.23 3.58
CA LYS A 77 12.22 -12.51 2.30
C LYS A 77 12.02 -11.22 1.50
N TYR A 78 13.13 -10.55 1.18
CA TYR A 78 13.11 -9.25 0.51
C TYR A 78 12.49 -9.28 -0.89
N ASP A 79 12.70 -10.37 -1.62
CA ASP A 79 12.20 -10.51 -2.98
C ASP A 79 10.67 -10.66 -2.97
N THR A 80 10.13 -11.41 -2.00
CA THR A 80 8.69 -11.48 -1.73
C THR A 80 8.13 -10.11 -1.35
N ALA A 81 8.79 -9.36 -0.47
CA ALA A 81 8.36 -8.02 -0.07
C ALA A 81 8.29 -7.04 -1.27
N ASN A 82 9.24 -7.14 -2.21
CA ASN A 82 9.24 -6.33 -3.42
C ASN A 82 8.14 -6.75 -4.40
N ALA A 83 7.89 -8.05 -4.54
CA ALA A 83 6.82 -8.58 -5.38
C ALA A 83 5.43 -8.14 -4.86
N GLU A 84 5.20 -8.21 -3.55
CA GLU A 84 3.96 -7.71 -2.93
C GLU A 84 3.74 -6.20 -3.19
N LEU A 85 4.81 -5.40 -3.14
CA LEU A 85 4.75 -3.98 -3.50
C LEU A 85 4.45 -3.73 -4.99
N GLU A 86 4.84 -4.64 -5.88
CA GLU A 86 4.52 -4.58 -7.32
C GLU A 86 3.09 -4.98 -7.58
N ILE A 87 2.64 -6.08 -6.97
CA ILE A 87 1.25 -6.53 -7.01
C ILE A 87 0.31 -5.42 -6.52
N LEU A 88 0.68 -4.70 -5.45
CA LEU A 88 -0.11 -3.54 -4.98
C LEU A 88 -0.27 -2.43 -6.02
N LEU A 89 0.74 -2.23 -6.87
CA LEU A 89 0.69 -1.24 -7.95
C LEU A 89 -0.15 -1.75 -9.12
N GLU A 90 -0.05 -3.04 -9.45
CA GLU A 90 -0.79 -3.68 -10.54
C GLU A 90 -2.28 -3.85 -10.24
N LEU A 91 -2.64 -4.31 -9.04
CA LEU A 91 -4.02 -4.56 -8.60
C LEU A 91 -4.87 -3.28 -8.51
N ARG A 92 -4.26 -2.13 -8.72
CA ARG A 92 -4.90 -0.82 -8.62
C ARG A 92 -4.70 0.02 -9.90
N GLN A 93 -4.37 -0.62 -11.03
CA GLN A 93 -4.37 0.03 -12.34
C GLN A 93 -5.73 0.62 -12.72
N ASP A 94 -6.82 0.07 -12.18
CA ASP A 94 -8.18 0.61 -12.34
C ASP A 94 -8.32 2.04 -11.80
N TYR A 95 -7.38 2.47 -10.94
CA TYR A 95 -7.35 3.78 -10.30
C TYR A 95 -6.11 4.58 -10.76
N PRO A 96 -6.19 5.38 -11.83
CA PRO A 96 -5.03 6.13 -12.34
C PRO A 96 -4.45 7.10 -11.31
N GLU A 97 -5.29 7.68 -10.45
CA GLU A 97 -4.84 8.54 -9.35
C GLU A 97 -4.04 7.79 -8.27
N PHE A 98 -4.34 6.51 -8.05
CA PHE A 98 -3.62 5.69 -7.08
C PHE A 98 -2.18 5.50 -7.54
N GLY A 99 -1.96 5.14 -8.81
CA GLY A 99 -0.63 4.95 -9.37
C GLY A 99 0.25 6.20 -9.21
N HIS A 100 -0.30 7.39 -9.48
CA HIS A 100 0.43 8.64 -9.35
C HIS A 100 0.75 8.99 -7.89
N LYS A 101 -0.23 8.88 -6.97
CA LYS A 101 -0.07 9.27 -5.56
C LYS A 101 0.72 8.22 -4.75
N ALA A 102 0.45 6.93 -4.94
CA ALA A 102 1.08 5.84 -4.20
C ALA A 102 2.43 5.40 -4.80
N GLY A 103 2.65 5.62 -6.11
CA GLY A 103 3.87 5.19 -6.80
C GLY A 103 5.15 5.72 -6.17
N GLN A 104 5.18 7.00 -5.75
CA GLN A 104 6.34 7.58 -5.06
C GLN A 104 6.63 6.87 -3.73
N TYR A 105 5.60 6.59 -2.93
CA TYR A 105 5.76 5.88 -1.65
C TYR A 105 6.19 4.43 -1.85
N ILE A 106 5.70 3.76 -2.89
CA ILE A 106 6.09 2.39 -3.24
C ILE A 106 7.56 2.35 -3.65
N GLN A 107 8.02 3.28 -4.50
CA GLN A 107 9.43 3.36 -4.88
C GLN A 107 10.33 3.66 -3.68
N HIS A 108 9.89 4.57 -2.80
CA HIS A 108 10.60 4.84 -1.55
C HIS A 108 10.67 3.58 -0.65
N ALA A 109 9.56 2.86 -0.49
CA ALA A 109 9.51 1.61 0.26
C ALA A 109 10.48 0.55 -0.30
N LYS A 110 10.54 0.37 -1.63
CA LYS A 110 11.52 -0.51 -2.28
C LYS A 110 12.96 -0.09 -1.98
N SER A 111 13.24 1.22 -1.97
CA SER A 111 14.57 1.74 -1.62
C SER A 111 14.95 1.42 -0.16
N LEU A 112 13.99 1.56 0.77
CA LEU A 112 14.19 1.23 2.18
C LEU A 112 14.44 -0.26 2.39
N ILE A 113 13.70 -1.14 1.69
CA ILE A 113 13.92 -2.59 1.71
C ILE A 113 15.34 -2.95 1.25
N LYS A 114 15.82 -2.33 0.16
CA LYS A 114 17.20 -2.52 -0.32
C LYS A 114 18.24 -2.03 0.70
N ALA A 115 18.00 -0.88 1.33
CA ALA A 115 18.87 -0.35 2.38
C ALA A 115 18.92 -1.28 3.61
N ILE A 116 17.78 -1.81 4.03
CA ILE A 116 17.67 -2.80 5.12
C ILE A 116 18.44 -4.07 4.76
N LYS A 117 18.26 -4.61 3.54
CA LYS A 117 19.00 -5.79 3.05
C LYS A 117 20.52 -5.58 3.10
N ALA A 118 20.99 -4.45 2.59
CA ALA A 118 22.42 -4.11 2.58
C ALA A 118 22.99 -3.96 4.00
N LYS A 119 22.30 -3.23 4.89
CA LYS A 119 22.75 -3.04 6.29
C LYS A 119 22.74 -4.34 7.08
N ARG A 120 21.77 -5.22 6.84
CA ARG A 120 21.72 -6.55 7.46
C ARG A 120 22.86 -7.44 6.97
N SER A 121 23.20 -7.42 5.68
CA SER A 121 24.38 -8.16 5.17
C SER A 121 25.70 -7.67 5.76
N ILE A 122 25.85 -6.37 6.01
CA ILE A 122 27.05 -5.81 6.66
C ILE A 122 27.14 -6.28 8.11
N GLY A 123 26.01 -6.33 8.83
CA GLY A 123 25.96 -6.83 10.21
C GLY A 123 26.37 -8.31 10.36
N LYS A 124 26.33 -9.10 9.28
CA LYS A 124 26.75 -10.51 9.26
C LYS A 124 28.25 -10.70 9.08
N LEU A 125 29.00 -9.63 8.80
CA LEU A 125 30.45 -9.72 8.63
C LEU A 125 31.15 -9.87 9.99
N PRO A 126 32.04 -10.87 10.16
CA PRO A 126 32.69 -11.17 11.45
C PRO A 126 33.67 -10.08 11.93
N SER A 127 34.02 -9.12 11.08
CA SER A 127 35.01 -8.07 11.36
C SER A 127 34.43 -6.78 11.98
N VAL A 128 33.12 -6.72 12.24
CA VAL A 128 32.46 -5.48 12.69
C VAL A 128 32.57 -5.32 14.21
N SER A 129 33.03 -4.15 14.69
CA SER A 129 33.12 -3.85 16.12
C SER A 129 31.73 -3.76 16.77
N ARG A 130 31.63 -4.09 18.07
CA ARG A 130 30.36 -3.99 18.83
C ARG A 130 29.72 -2.60 18.78
N ALA A 131 30.55 -1.55 18.78
CA ALA A 131 30.07 -0.17 18.65
C ALA A 131 29.39 0.07 17.28
N LYS A 132 30.00 -0.44 16.20
CA LYS A 132 29.44 -0.31 14.85
C LYS A 132 28.20 -1.19 14.66
N GLN A 133 28.14 -2.35 15.30
CA GLN A 133 26.93 -3.19 15.33
C GLN A 133 25.74 -2.47 15.98
N LYS A 134 25.96 -1.76 17.10
CA LYS A 134 24.91 -0.96 17.76
C LYS A 134 24.40 0.16 16.86
N GLU A 135 25.29 0.85 16.16
CA GLU A 135 24.94 1.89 15.18
C GLU A 135 24.11 1.32 14.02
N LEU A 136 24.50 0.16 13.49
CA LEU A 136 23.76 -0.55 12.44
C LEU A 136 22.36 -0.95 12.89
N ILE A 137 22.21 -1.47 14.11
CA ILE A 137 20.91 -1.84 14.68
C ILE A 137 20.00 -0.62 14.80
N ASN A 138 20.52 0.51 15.31
CA ASN A 138 19.75 1.74 15.43
C ASN A 138 19.30 2.27 14.06
N ALA A 139 20.21 2.28 13.07
CA ALA A 139 19.89 2.69 11.71
C ALA A 139 18.86 1.76 11.05
N LEU A 140 18.93 0.45 11.32
CA LEU A 140 17.96 -0.53 10.84
C LEU A 140 16.57 -0.27 11.42
N GLY A 141 16.48 -0.02 12.73
CA GLY A 141 15.24 0.34 13.39
C GLY A 141 14.63 1.62 12.84
N PHE A 142 15.46 2.62 12.48
CA PHE A 142 15.00 3.84 11.82
C PHE A 142 14.37 3.55 10.44
N HIS A 143 15.09 2.83 9.57
CA HIS A 143 14.56 2.47 8.23
C HIS A 143 13.31 1.59 8.31
N PHE A 144 13.22 0.72 9.31
CA PHE A 144 12.05 -0.12 9.52
C PHE A 144 10.82 0.70 9.95
N LYS A 145 11.00 1.69 10.84
CA LYS A 145 9.94 2.63 11.22
C LYS A 145 9.50 3.49 10.04
N GLU A 146 10.45 3.96 9.23
CA GLU A 146 10.17 4.74 8.03
C GLU A 146 9.40 3.91 6.98
N LEU A 147 9.78 2.63 6.80
CA LEU A 147 9.07 1.69 5.94
C LEU A 147 7.61 1.52 6.40
N ARG A 148 7.39 1.34 7.71
CA ARG A 148 6.03 1.27 8.28
C ARG A 148 5.23 2.53 7.96
N LEU A 149 5.81 3.71 8.14
CA LEU A 149 5.12 4.97 7.85
C LEU A 149 4.74 5.11 6.37
N CYS A 150 5.63 4.68 5.46
CA CYS A 150 5.34 4.64 4.03
C CYS A 150 4.15 3.73 3.71
N LEU A 151 4.10 2.54 4.31
CA LEU A 151 3.00 1.59 4.12
C LEU A 151 1.67 2.15 4.64
N ILE A 152 1.68 2.81 5.81
CA ILE A 152 0.50 3.51 6.35
C ILE A 152 -0.02 4.58 5.37
N ASN A 153 0.88 5.34 4.76
CA ASN A 153 0.49 6.38 3.80
C ASN A 153 -0.11 5.78 2.52
N ILE A 154 0.45 4.68 2.02
CA ILE A 154 -0.10 3.96 0.86
C ILE A 154 -1.54 3.51 1.14
N GLU A 155 -1.78 2.88 2.30
CA GLU A 155 -3.13 2.45 2.69
C GLU A 155 -4.09 3.61 2.95
N LYS A 156 -3.58 4.77 3.41
CA LYS A 156 -4.38 5.97 3.58
C LYS A 156 -4.84 6.52 2.24
N ILE A 157 -3.97 6.52 1.23
CA ILE A 157 -4.30 6.92 -0.14
C ILE A 157 -5.33 5.97 -0.73
N GLU A 158 -5.15 4.65 -0.58
CA GLU A 158 -6.11 3.65 -1.06
C GLU A 158 -7.51 3.87 -0.44
N ARG A 159 -7.57 4.05 0.89
CA ARG A 159 -8.83 4.31 1.60
C ARG A 159 -9.47 5.64 1.23
N HIS A 160 -8.68 6.60 0.77
CA HIS A 160 -9.20 7.89 0.32
C HIS A 160 -9.89 7.74 -1.03
N ILE A 161 -9.21 7.12 -1.99
CA ILE A 161 -9.73 6.88 -3.35
C ILE A 161 -10.99 6.00 -3.29
N ARG A 162 -10.97 4.91 -2.52
CA ARG A 162 -12.15 4.06 -2.33
C ARG A 162 -13.34 4.81 -1.73
N ARG A 163 -13.09 5.79 -0.84
CA ARG A 163 -14.16 6.61 -0.27
C ARG A 163 -14.71 7.63 -1.26
N GLU A 164 -13.89 8.15 -2.16
CA GLU A 164 -14.33 9.10 -3.19
C GLU A 164 -15.32 8.45 -4.15
N ASP A 165 -15.07 7.22 -4.59
CA ASP A 165 -16.02 6.45 -5.43
C ASP A 165 -17.38 6.24 -4.74
N MET A 166 -17.35 5.85 -3.45
CA MET A 166 -18.57 5.66 -2.67
C MET A 166 -19.33 6.97 -2.46
N SER A 167 -18.62 8.08 -2.30
CA SER A 167 -19.23 9.40 -2.13
C SER A 167 -19.95 9.85 -3.40
N SER A 168 -19.36 9.59 -4.58
CA SER A 168 -19.96 9.91 -5.88
C SER A 168 -21.24 9.13 -6.12
N THR A 169 -21.25 7.83 -5.76
CA THR A 169 -22.45 6.99 -5.84
C THR A 169 -23.56 7.51 -4.92
N ARG A 170 -23.22 7.96 -3.71
CA ARG A 170 -24.19 8.55 -2.77
C ARG A 170 -24.82 9.82 -3.32
N TRP A 171 -24.02 10.72 -3.88
CA TRP A 171 -24.54 11.94 -4.51
C TRP A 171 -25.44 11.62 -5.70
N PHE A 172 -25.03 10.67 -6.54
CA PHE A 172 -25.84 10.21 -7.67
C PHE A 172 -27.21 9.69 -7.23
N VAL A 173 -27.24 8.79 -6.24
CA VAL A 173 -28.50 8.24 -5.68
C VAL A 173 -29.37 9.35 -5.09
N LEU A 174 -28.77 10.31 -4.39
CA LEU A 174 -29.50 11.44 -3.82
C LEU A 174 -30.10 12.31 -4.93
N THR A 175 -29.37 12.58 -6.00
CA THR A 175 -29.86 13.34 -7.16
C THR A 175 -31.00 12.61 -7.88
N VAL A 176 -30.89 11.30 -8.07
CA VAL A 176 -31.98 10.49 -8.65
C VAL A 176 -33.22 10.53 -7.76
N TYR A 177 -33.05 10.41 -6.44
CA TYR A 177 -34.14 10.50 -5.48
C TYR A 177 -34.84 11.88 -5.53
N TRP A 178 -34.07 12.98 -5.51
CA TRP A 178 -34.63 14.33 -5.63
C TRP A 178 -35.31 14.58 -6.97
N SER A 179 -34.78 14.01 -8.06
CA SER A 179 -35.40 14.09 -9.38
C SER A 179 -36.77 13.39 -9.41
N LEU A 180 -36.85 12.15 -8.89
CA LEU A 180 -38.12 11.43 -8.78
C LEU A 180 -39.12 12.16 -7.87
N PHE A 181 -38.64 12.70 -6.75
CA PHE A 181 -39.46 13.48 -5.84
C PHE A 181 -40.01 14.75 -6.50
N ALA A 182 -39.20 15.46 -7.29
CA ALA A 182 -39.63 16.64 -8.02
C ALA A 182 -40.70 16.31 -9.08
N VAL A 183 -40.55 15.21 -9.82
CA VAL A 183 -41.56 14.74 -10.79
C VAL A 183 -42.86 14.37 -10.08
N PHE A 184 -42.78 13.63 -8.98
CA PHE A 184 -43.95 13.27 -8.18
C PHE A 184 -44.67 14.52 -7.63
N LEU A 185 -43.93 15.47 -7.06
CA LEU A 185 -44.48 16.71 -6.53
C LEU A 185 -45.16 17.53 -7.64
N THR A 186 -44.55 17.59 -8.83
CA THR A 186 -45.10 18.29 -9.98
C THR A 186 -46.40 17.62 -10.46
N ALA A 187 -46.43 16.30 -10.56
CA ALA A 187 -47.63 15.55 -10.92
C ALA A 187 -48.77 15.73 -9.90
N MET A 188 -48.44 15.67 -8.60
CA MET A 188 -49.40 15.93 -7.52
C MET A 188 -49.94 17.37 -7.59
N LEU A 189 -49.07 18.35 -7.81
CA LEU A 189 -49.48 19.75 -7.93
C LEU A 189 -50.44 19.94 -9.11
N LEU A 190 -50.15 19.34 -10.26
CA LEU A 190 -51.04 19.35 -11.41
C LEU A 190 -52.39 18.68 -11.14
N TYR A 191 -52.42 17.64 -10.31
CA TYR A 191 -53.64 16.96 -9.93
C TYR A 191 -54.56 17.85 -9.07
N VAL A 192 -53.98 18.59 -8.13
CA VAL A 192 -54.74 19.44 -7.17
C VAL A 192 -55.16 20.78 -7.79
N LEU A 193 -54.44 21.27 -8.79
CA LEU A 193 -54.72 22.57 -9.39
C LEU A 193 -56.04 22.56 -10.20
N PRO A 194 -56.84 23.64 -10.13
CA PRO A 194 -58.03 23.80 -10.97
C PRO A 194 -57.66 23.84 -12.46
N ASP A 195 -58.60 23.41 -13.30
CA ASP A 195 -58.38 23.20 -14.75
C ASP A 195 -57.85 24.44 -15.49
N THR A 196 -58.18 25.64 -15.01
CA THR A 196 -57.65 26.90 -15.54
C THR A 196 -56.14 27.00 -15.38
N LEU A 197 -55.60 26.70 -14.18
CA LEU A 197 -54.16 26.76 -13.90
C LEU A 197 -53.39 25.61 -14.54
N ARG A 198 -54.01 24.44 -14.66
CA ARG A 198 -53.42 23.30 -15.40
C ARG A 198 -53.17 23.67 -16.86
N SER A 199 -54.13 24.34 -17.49
CA SER A 199 -54.01 24.80 -18.88
C SER A 199 -52.84 25.79 -19.05
N PHE A 200 -52.69 26.77 -18.16
CA PHE A 200 -51.54 27.70 -18.17
C PHE A 200 -50.21 26.98 -17.99
N TYR A 201 -50.12 26.01 -17.07
CA TYR A 201 -48.91 25.22 -16.88
C TYR A 201 -48.51 24.43 -18.14
N THR A 202 -49.47 23.75 -18.78
CA THR A 202 -49.18 23.00 -20.02
C THR A 202 -48.69 23.90 -21.14
N LEU A 203 -49.18 25.14 -21.19
CA LEU A 203 -48.79 26.13 -22.18
C LEU A 203 -47.34 26.61 -21.93
N ILE A 204 -46.95 26.84 -20.68
CA ILE A 204 -45.57 27.16 -20.30
C ILE A 204 -44.61 26.01 -20.64
N VAL A 205 -44.98 24.77 -20.29
CA VAL A 205 -44.16 23.58 -20.62
C VAL A 205 -44.00 23.42 -22.12
N TYR A 206 -45.05 23.65 -22.89
CA TYR A 206 -44.99 23.62 -24.36
C TYR A 206 -44.02 24.67 -24.91
N TYR A 207 -44.06 25.91 -24.42
CA TYR A 207 -43.12 26.95 -24.84
C TYR A 207 -41.67 26.65 -24.42
N LEU A 208 -41.47 26.06 -23.25
CA LEU A 208 -40.15 25.59 -22.81
C LEU A 208 -39.62 24.49 -23.73
N ASP A 209 -40.44 23.50 -24.11
CA ASP A 209 -40.04 22.43 -25.03
C ASP A 209 -39.70 22.95 -26.43
N VAL A 210 -40.51 23.86 -26.97
CA VAL A 210 -40.24 24.54 -28.25
C VAL A 210 -38.95 25.35 -28.18
N GLY A 211 -38.74 26.09 -27.08
CA GLY A 211 -37.50 26.84 -26.84
C GLY A 211 -36.28 25.92 -26.75
N LEU A 212 -36.39 24.81 -26.03
CA LEU A 212 -35.30 23.84 -25.88
C LEU A 212 -34.93 23.19 -27.22
N LYS A 213 -35.94 22.84 -28.04
CA LYS A 213 -35.74 22.31 -29.40
C LYS A 213 -35.06 23.33 -30.31
N TRP A 214 -35.45 24.61 -30.21
CA TRP A 214 -34.81 25.68 -30.96
C TRP A 214 -33.34 25.87 -30.56
N VAL A 215 -33.06 25.89 -29.26
CA VAL A 215 -31.68 25.96 -28.72
C VAL A 215 -30.87 24.73 -29.13
N ALA A 216 -31.44 23.54 -29.04
CA ALA A 216 -30.78 22.30 -29.47
C ALA A 216 -30.46 22.31 -30.97
N HIS A 217 -31.38 22.78 -31.81
CA HIS A 217 -31.15 22.95 -33.24
C HIS A 217 -30.07 24.00 -33.55
N TYR A 218 -30.01 25.08 -32.77
CA TYR A 218 -29.00 26.13 -32.91
C TYR A 218 -27.60 25.66 -32.50
N PHE A 219 -27.49 24.91 -31.40
CA PHE A 219 -26.20 24.42 -30.90
C PHE A 219 -25.73 23.12 -31.57
N TRP A 220 -26.62 22.35 -32.19
CA TRP A 220 -26.30 21.11 -32.87
C TRP A 220 -27.01 21.00 -34.24
N PRO A 221 -26.53 21.71 -35.27
CA PRO A 221 -27.20 21.78 -36.57
C PRO A 221 -26.96 20.56 -37.49
N PHE A 222 -26.44 19.45 -36.95
CA PHE A 222 -26.07 18.25 -37.71
C PHE A 222 -27.02 17.08 -37.47
#